data_AF-A0A7X2L303-F1
#
_entry.id   AF-A0A7X2L303-F1
#
_cell.length_a   1.000
_cell.length_b   1.000
_cell.length_c   1.000
_cell.angle_alpha   90.00
_cell.angle_beta   90.00
_cell.angle_gamma   90.00
#
_symmetry.space_group_name_H-M   'P 1'
#
loop_
_entity.id
_entity.type
_entity.pdbx_description
1 polymer ?
#
loop_
_entity_poly.entity_id
_entity_poly.type
_entity_poly.pdbx_seq_one_letter_code
_entity_poly.pdbx_strand_id
1 'polypeptide(L)' 'MPKGILLFPMLIFGLIFVSGLLNAISPRLMWKTFESWKATKEPSNTYFMARRISGILAMLIVSGLLLFPYFMSRQ' A
#
# COMPACT_ATOMS: atom_id res chain seq x y z
N MET A 1 5.98 26.27 4.01
CA MET A 1 4.70 25.58 4.30
C MET A 1 4.65 25.24 5.80
N PRO A 2 3.52 25.45 6.49
CA PRO A 2 3.37 25.02 7.88
C PRO A 2 3.64 23.52 7.99
N LYS A 3 4.52 23.12 8.92
CA LYS A 3 4.95 21.72 9.09
C LYS A 3 3.77 20.75 9.30
N GLY A 4 2.66 21.22 9.88
CA GLY A 4 1.44 20.43 10.08
C GLY A 4 0.71 20.03 8.79
N ILE A 5 0.84 20.78 7.70
CA ILE A 5 0.14 20.48 6.43
C ILE A 5 0.77 19.26 5.73
N LEU A 6 2.08 19.01 5.95
CA LEU A 6 2.81 17.89 5.35
C LEU A 6 2.64 16.58 6.13
N LEU A 7 2.23 16.65 7.40
CA LEU A 7 2.03 15.50 8.26
C LEU A 7 0.88 14.61 7.77
N PHE A 8 -0.23 15.23 7.38
CA PHE A 8 -1.41 14.51 6.89
C PHE A 8 -1.13 13.63 5.66
N PRO A 9 -0.57 14.14 4.54
CA PRO A 9 -0.24 13.30 3.40
C PRO A 9 0.83 12.24 3.71
N MET A 10 1.81 12.53 4.58
CA MET A 10 2.79 11.52 5.00
C MET A 10 2.14 10.35 5.72
N LEU A 11 1.19 10.60 6.63
CA LEU A 11 0.45 9.54 7.33
C LEU A 11 -0.36 8.69 6.34
N ILE A 12 -1.05 9.32 5.38
CA ILE A 12 -1.79 8.60 4.34
C ILE A 12 -0.85 7.72 3.52
N PHE A 13 0.26 8.26 3.03
CA PHE A 13 1.23 7.49 2.26
C PHE A 13 1.86 6.36 3.08
N GLY A 14 2.15 6.59 4.35
CA GLY A 14 2.61 5.55 5.27
C GLY A 14 1.60 4.41 5.41
N LEU A 15 0.31 4.73 5.60
CA LEU A 15 -0.76 3.72 5.68
C LEU A 15 -0.91 2.92 4.39
N ILE A 16 -0.85 3.59 3.23
CA ILE A 16 -0.91 2.93 1.92
C ILE A 16 0.30 2.00 1.75
N PHE A 17 1.50 2.46 2.11
CA PHE A 17 2.72 1.67 2.01
C PHE A 17 2.65 0.41 2.88
N VAL A 18 2.27 0.55 4.15
CA VAL A 18 2.11 -0.58 5.08
C VAL A 18 1.03 -1.55 4.60
N SER A 19 -0.10 -1.04 4.12
CA SER A 19 -1.17 -1.87 3.55
C SER A 19 -0.70 -2.61 2.30
N GLY A 20 0.09 -1.96 1.44
CA GLY A 20 0.71 -2.57 0.28
C GLY A 20 1.68 -3.69 0.67
N LEU A 21 2.51 -3.45 1.69
CA LEU A 21 3.46 -4.43 2.24
C LEU A 21 2.76 -5.67 2.80
N LEU A 22 1.67 -5.48 3.55
CA LEU A 22 0.87 -6.60 4.08
C LEU A 22 0.22 -7.40 2.95
N ASN A 23 -0.31 -6.74 1.91
CA ASN A 23 -0.82 -7.45 0.73
C ASN A 23 0.30 -8.16 -0.05
N ALA A 24 1.51 -7.61 -0.09
CA ALA A 24 2.64 -8.25 -0.76
C ALA A 24 3.11 -9.51 -0.02
N ILE A 25 3.31 -9.42 1.30
CA ILE A 25 3.83 -10.53 2.13
C ILE A 25 2.73 -11.58 2.36
N SER A 26 1.58 -11.17 2.89
CA SER A 26 0.51 -12.08 3.32
C SER A 26 -0.87 -11.60 2.85
N PRO A 27 -1.18 -11.71 1.54
CA PRO A 27 -2.46 -11.25 0.98
C PRO A 27 -3.68 -11.98 1.56
N ARG A 28 -3.51 -13.25 1.97
CA ARG A 28 -4.60 -14.02 2.62
C ARG A 28 -4.93 -13.51 4.01
N LEU A 29 -3.92 -13.15 4.81
CA LEU A 29 -4.16 -12.59 6.14
C LEU A 29 -4.88 -11.24 6.01
N MET A 30 -4.41 -10.37 5.11
CA MET A 30 -5.03 -9.07 4.86
C MET A 30 -6.49 -9.21 4.46
N TRP A 31 -6.79 -10.07 3.48
CA TRP A 31 -8.17 -10.34 3.09
C TRP A 31 -8.98 -10.95 4.25
N LYS A 32 -8.39 -11.89 5.01
CA LYS A 32 -9.07 -12.51 6.14
C LYS A 32 -9.47 -11.50 7.21
N THR A 33 -8.62 -10.53 7.51
CA THR A 33 -8.89 -9.50 8.52
C THR A 33 -9.90 -8.46 8.04
N PHE A 34 -9.81 -7.98 6.80
CA PHE A 34 -10.57 -6.80 6.36
C PHE A 34 -11.77 -7.11 5.45
N GLU A 35 -11.79 -8.27 4.82
CA GLU A 35 -12.73 -8.57 3.72
C GLU A 35 -13.42 -9.93 3.83
N SER A 36 -12.96 -10.86 4.69
CA SER A 36 -13.59 -12.18 4.84
C SER A 36 -15.06 -12.11 5.23
N TRP A 37 -15.44 -11.13 6.05
CA TRP A 37 -16.83 -10.92 6.49
C TRP A 37 -17.79 -10.61 5.33
N LYS A 38 -17.27 -10.18 4.18
CA LYS A 38 -18.05 -9.90 2.96
C LYS A 38 -18.27 -11.12 2.09
N ALA A 39 -17.58 -12.23 2.35
CA ALA A 39 -17.53 -13.36 1.44
C ALA A 39 -18.06 -14.64 2.08
N THR A 40 -18.91 -15.36 1.34
CA THR A 40 -19.43 -16.68 1.74
C THR A 40 -18.38 -17.80 1.58
N LYS A 41 -17.37 -17.60 0.72
CA LYS A 41 -16.31 -18.58 0.41
C LYS A 41 -14.96 -17.88 0.20
N GLU A 42 -13.87 -18.62 0.40
CA GLU A 42 -12.52 -18.12 0.15
C GLU A 42 -12.28 -17.87 -1.36
N PRO A 43 -11.67 -16.73 -1.74
CA PRO A 43 -11.30 -16.43 -3.12
C PRO A 43 -10.29 -17.42 -3.71
N SER A 44 -10.19 -17.42 -5.03
CA SER A 44 -9.20 -18.21 -5.75
C SER A 44 -7.77 -17.72 -5.51
N ASN A 45 -6.79 -18.59 -5.80
CA ASN A 45 -5.37 -18.24 -5.70
C ASN A 45 -4.99 -17.05 -6.61
N THR A 46 -5.63 -16.92 -7.78
CA THR A 46 -5.41 -15.82 -8.72
C THR A 46 -5.75 -14.48 -8.11
N TYR A 47 -6.83 -14.41 -7.32
CA TYR A 47 -7.21 -13.20 -6.60
C TYR A 47 -6.12 -12.77 -5.60
N PHE A 48 -5.57 -13.72 -4.83
CA PHE A 48 -4.49 -13.42 -3.89
C PHE A 48 -3.18 -13.03 -4.58
N MET A 49 -2.89 -13.57 -5.78
CA MET A 49 -1.75 -13.11 -6.57
C MET A 49 -1.95 -11.70 -7.11
N ALA A 50 -3.15 -11.36 -7.59
CA ALA A 50 -3.47 -10.00 -8.01
C ALA A 50 -3.30 -9.00 -6.85
N ARG A 51 -3.71 -9.37 -5.62
CA ARG A 51 -3.47 -8.55 -4.41
C ARG A 51 -2.00 -8.36 -4.09
N ARG A 52 -1.19 -9.40 -4.23
CA ARG A 52 0.25 -9.30 -4.02
C ARG A 52 0.90 -8.33 -5.01
N ILE A 53 0.54 -8.44 -6.29
CA ILE A 53 1.03 -7.54 -7.34
C ILE A 53 0.58 -6.10 -7.08
N SER A 54 -0.70 -5.89 -6.75
CA SER A 54 -1.21 -4.55 -6.46
C SER A 54 -0.55 -3.93 -5.22
N GLY A 55 -0.27 -4.73 -4.19
CA GLY A 55 0.49 -4.30 -3.00
C GLY A 55 1.91 -3.83 -3.35
N ILE A 56 2.63 -4.59 -4.18
CA ILE A 56 3.97 -4.21 -4.65
C ILE A 56 3.93 -2.92 -5.48
N LEU A 57 2.98 -2.81 -6.42
CA LEU A 57 2.84 -1.61 -7.25
C LEU A 57 2.52 -0.38 -6.39
N ALA A 58 1.62 -0.50 -5.42
CA ALA A 58 1.30 0.59 -4.50
C ALA A 58 2.53 1.07 -3.71
N MET A 59 3.35 0.14 -3.21
CA MET A 59 4.59 0.46 -2.52
C MET A 59 5.57 1.20 -3.43
N LEU A 60 5.76 0.75 -4.67
CA LEU A 60 6.65 1.39 -5.65
C LEU A 60 6.20 2.82 -5.96
N ILE A 61 4.91 3.03 -6.20
CA ILE A 61 4.34 4.35 -6.48
C ILE A 61 4.55 5.28 -5.30
N VAL A 62 4.21 4.86 -4.08
CA VAL A 62 4.37 5.69 -2.88
C VAL A 62 5.84 6.01 -2.63
N SER A 63 6.74 5.04 -2.79
CA SER A 63 8.19 5.26 -2.64
C SER A 63 8.69 6.28 -3.67
N GLY A 64 8.25 6.15 -4.92
CA GLY A 64 8.55 7.11 -5.99
C GLY A 64 8.08 8.51 -5.64
N LEU A 65 6.84 8.67 -5.18
CA LEU A 65 6.28 9.97 -4.79
C LEU A 65 7.02 10.61 -3.60
N LEU A 66 7.40 9.81 -2.60
CA LEU A 66 8.13 10.30 -1.43
C LEU A 66 9.58 10.68 -1.77
N LEU A 67 10.25 9.93 -2.65
CA LEU A 67 11.63 10.19 -3.04
C LEU A 67 11.75 11.21 -4.19
N PHE A 68 10.66 11.51 -4.90
CA PHE A 68 10.68 12.42 -6.05
C PHE A 68 11.29 13.81 -5.74
N PRO A 69 10.91 14.52 -4.65
CA PRO A 69 11.51 15.81 -4.34
C PRO A 69 13.01 15.71 -4.05
N TYR A 70 13.46 14.61 -3.45
CA TYR A 70 14.87 14.37 -3.17
C TYR A 70 15.68 14.29 -4.48
N PHE A 71 15.18 13.53 -5.47
CA PHE A 71 15.85 13.43 -6.77
C PHE A 71 15.85 14.76 -7.53
N MET A 72 14.74 15.50 -7.51
CA MET A 72 14.67 16.82 -8.16
C MET A 72 15.59 17.87 -7.51
N SER A 73 15.84 17.76 -6.21
CA SER A 73 16.75 18.69 -5.49
C SER A 73 18.24 18.47 -5.78
N ARG A 74 18.59 17.36 -6.45
CA ARG A 74 19.97 16.95 -6.76
C ARG A 74 20.35 17.15 -8.23
N GLN A 75 19.39 17.57 -9.07
CA GLN A 75 19.61 18.00 -10.45
C GLN A 75 19.91 19.50 -10.48
#